data_AF-A0A3M1JVV9-F1
#
_entry.id   AF-A0A3M1JVV9-F1
#
_cell.length_a   1.000
_cell.length_b   1.000
_cell.length_c   1.000
_cell.angle_alpha   90.00
_cell.angle_beta   90.00
_cell.angle_gamma   90.00
#
_symmetry.space_group_name_H-M   'P 1'
#
loop_
_entity.id
_entity.type
_entity.pdbx_description
1 polymer ?
#
loop_
_entity_poly.entity_id
_entity_poly.type
_entity_poly.pdbx_seq_one_letter_code
_entity_poly.pdbx_strand_id
1 'polypeptide(L)'
;MVQTDNKFFDDLAKLATGAAGTLHGVRQEIEGLVRQGIDRVLSGLDLVTREEFEMVKAMAAEARAQNEALEARIAALETPAKRRARAAAKPRKAAPKRTTPKNAGSAGSKSGGES
;
A
#
# COMPACT_ATOMS: atom_id res chain seq x y z
N MET A 1 57.60 -54.00 23.51
CA MET A 1 56.91 -52.91 24.23
C MET A 1 55.75 -52.41 23.38
N VAL A 2 54.50 -52.75 23.73
CA VAL A 2 53.25 -52.18 23.19
C VAL A 2 52.26 -52.17 24.35
N GLN A 3 52.23 -51.11 25.16
CA GLN A 3 51.31 -51.02 26.31
C GLN A 3 50.69 -49.65 26.53
N THR A 4 51.09 -48.62 25.78
CA THR A 4 50.62 -47.25 26.03
C THR A 4 49.32 -46.93 25.32
N ASP A 5 49.17 -47.32 24.04
CA ASP A 5 47.97 -47.00 23.26
C ASP A 5 46.72 -47.68 23.82
N ASN A 6 46.84 -48.95 24.22
CA ASN A 6 45.69 -49.75 24.67
C ASN A 6 45.09 -49.26 25.99
N LYS A 7 45.85 -48.54 26.82
CA LYS A 7 45.42 -48.09 28.15
C LYS A 7 44.57 -46.82 28.09
N PHE A 8 44.89 -45.90 27.17
CA PHE A 8 44.06 -44.72 26.89
C PHE A 8 42.71 -45.13 26.30
N PHE A 9 42.70 -46.09 25.37
CA PHE A 9 41.46 -46.64 24.82
C PHE A 9 40.67 -47.44 25.86
N ASP A 10 41.30 -48.17 26.79
CA ASP A 10 40.61 -48.90 27.87
C ASP A 10 39.98 -47.95 28.91
N ASP A 11 40.68 -46.89 29.29
CA ASP A 11 40.14 -45.87 30.19
C ASP A 11 39.00 -45.10 29.51
N LEU A 12 39.10 -44.81 28.21
CA LEU A 12 38.02 -44.22 27.41
C LEU A 12 36.84 -45.19 27.24
N ALA A 13 37.08 -46.49 27.08
CA ALA A 13 36.04 -47.51 26.97
C ALA A 13 35.31 -47.73 28.30
N LYS A 14 36.04 -47.73 29.43
CA LYS A 14 35.45 -47.74 30.78
C LYS A 14 34.63 -46.50 31.05
N LEU A 15 35.13 -45.33 30.65
CA LEU A 15 34.41 -44.07 30.76
C LEU A 15 33.18 -44.05 29.85
N ALA A 16 33.28 -44.52 28.61
CA ALA A 16 32.17 -44.60 27.66
C ALA A 16 31.10 -45.60 28.13
N THR A 17 31.51 -46.72 28.73
CA THR A 17 30.60 -47.72 29.31
C THR A 17 29.91 -47.18 30.57
N GLY A 18 30.63 -46.41 31.40
CA GLY A 18 30.06 -45.71 32.57
C GLY A 18 29.17 -44.51 32.22
N ALA A 19 29.43 -43.83 31.09
CA ALA A 19 28.69 -42.67 30.60
C ALA A 19 27.54 -43.03 29.63
N ALA A 20 27.47 -44.27 29.15
CA ALA A 20 26.39 -44.76 28.29
C ALA A 20 25.00 -44.54 28.91
N GLY A 21 24.89 -44.59 30.25
CA GLY A 21 23.64 -44.32 30.98
C GLY A 21 23.32 -42.84 31.19
N THR A 22 24.34 -41.96 31.26
CA THR A 22 24.15 -40.50 31.45
C THR A 22 23.81 -39.80 30.13
N LEU A 23 24.13 -40.41 28.99
CA LEU A 23 23.84 -39.89 27.65
C LEU A 23 22.35 -39.62 27.40
N HIS A 24 21.44 -40.40 27.97
CA HIS A 24 20.00 -40.15 27.79
C HIS A 24 19.53 -38.89 28.53
N GLY A 25 20.02 -38.64 29.74
CA GLY A 25 19.73 -37.43 30.51
C GLY A 25 20.39 -36.20 29.90
N VAL A 26 21.66 -36.31 29.51
CA VAL A 26 22.40 -35.24 28.80
C VAL A 26 21.72 -34.89 27.47
N ARG A 27 21.23 -35.89 26.73
CA ARG A 27 20.47 -35.65 25.49
C ARG A 27 19.20 -34.86 25.77
N GLN A 28 18.43 -35.22 26.79
CA GLN A 28 17.21 -34.49 27.16
C GLN A 28 17.50 -33.06 27.60
N GLU A 29 18.59 -32.83 28.35
CA GLU A 29 19.00 -31.47 28.74
C GLU A 29 19.46 -30.63 27.53
N ILE A 30 20.24 -31.21 26.63
CA ILE A 30 20.65 -30.54 25.38
C ILE A 30 19.43 -30.21 24.52
N GLU A 31 18.48 -31.14 24.39
CA GLU A 31 17.24 -30.92 23.63
C GLU A 31 16.41 -29.79 24.24
N GLY A 32 16.34 -29.70 25.57
CA GLY A 32 15.72 -28.59 26.28
C GLY A 32 16.41 -27.24 26.03
N LEU A 33 17.75 -27.20 26.09
CA LEU A 33 18.54 -25.99 25.83
C LEU A 33 18.40 -25.52 24.38
N VAL A 34 18.42 -26.44 23.42
CA VAL A 34 18.21 -26.14 22.00
C VAL A 34 16.81 -25.59 21.78
N ARG A 35 15.79 -26.20 22.39
CA ARG A 35 14.40 -25.74 22.27
C ARG A 35 14.20 -24.35 22.87
N GLN A 36 14.75 -24.09 24.06
CA GLN A 36 14.77 -22.74 24.63
C GLN A 36 15.51 -21.72 23.76
N GLY A 37 16.61 -22.13 23.12
CA GLY A 37 17.34 -21.29 22.16
C GLY A 37 16.49 -20.92 20.95
N ILE A 38 15.80 -21.90 20.37
CA ILE A 38 14.87 -21.70 19.26
C ILE A 38 13.71 -20.81 19.68
N ASP A 39 13.07 -21.07 20.82
CA ASP A 39 11.95 -20.26 21.31
C ASP A 39 12.37 -18.81 21.56
N ARG A 40 13.56 -18.57 22.12
CA ARG A 40 14.09 -17.22 22.33
C ARG A 40 14.42 -16.51 21.03
N VAL A 41 14.94 -17.22 20.02
CA VAL A 41 15.18 -16.65 18.68
C VAL A 41 13.85 -16.33 18.01
N LEU A 42 12.90 -17.26 17.98
CA LEU A 42 11.57 -17.05 17.38
C LEU A 42 10.80 -15.93 18.09
N SER A 43 10.93 -15.79 19.41
CA SER A 43 10.32 -14.68 20.17
C SER A 43 11.03 -13.35 19.94
N GLY A 44 12.31 -13.37 19.56
CA GLY A 44 13.08 -12.18 19.20
C GLY A 44 12.92 -11.77 17.74
N LEU A 45 12.37 -12.65 16.90
CA LEU A 45 11.95 -12.33 15.55
C LEU A 45 10.54 -11.75 15.61
N ASP A 46 10.32 -10.63 14.92
CA ASP A 46 9.01 -9.97 14.80
C ASP A 46 8.09 -10.79 13.86
N LEU A 47 7.72 -11.99 14.31
CA LEU A 47 6.94 -12.94 13.52
C LEU A 47 5.47 -12.56 13.57
N VAL A 48 4.94 -12.20 12.41
CA VAL A 48 3.50 -11.98 12.23
C VAL A 48 2.78 -13.31 12.38
N THR A 49 1.78 -13.37 13.25
CA THR A 49 1.01 -14.60 13.40
C THR A 49 0.28 -14.92 12.11
N ARG A 50 0.03 -16.22 11.87
CA ARG A 50 -0.69 -16.64 10.66
C ARG A 50 -2.07 -15.99 10.57
N GLU A 51 -2.72 -15.75 11.71
CA GLU A 51 -4.04 -15.12 11.78
C GLU A 51 -3.98 -13.64 11.40
N GLU A 52 -3.05 -12.87 11.97
CA GLU A 52 -2.82 -11.46 11.58
C GLU A 52 -2.49 -11.33 10.09
N PHE A 53 -1.67 -12.25 9.57
CA PHE A 53 -1.36 -12.27 8.14
C PHE A 53 -2.61 -12.47 7.28
N GLU A 54 -3.47 -13.43 7.62
CA GLU A 54 -4.71 -13.65 6.86
C GLU A 54 -5.70 -12.48 7.03
N MET A 55 -5.77 -11.85 8.20
CA MET A 55 -6.58 -10.64 8.41
C MET A 55 -6.11 -9.48 7.52
N VAL A 56 -4.81 -9.17 7.53
CA VAL A 56 -4.24 -8.09 6.72
C VAL A 56 -4.39 -8.40 5.23
N LYS A 57 -4.22 -9.66 4.83
CA LYS A 57 -4.42 -10.10 3.45
C LYS A 57 -5.87 -9.91 2.98
N ALA A 58 -6.85 -10.27 3.81
CA ALA A 58 -8.26 -10.03 3.51
C ALA A 58 -8.55 -8.52 3.40
N MET A 59 -8.08 -7.72 4.36
CA MET A 59 -8.21 -6.26 4.32
C MET A 59 -7.56 -5.64 3.08
N ALA A 60 -6.37 -6.12 2.69
CA ALA A 60 -5.68 -5.64 1.49
C ALA A 60 -6.43 -6.00 0.21
N ALA A 61 -7.05 -7.19 0.14
CA ALA A 61 -7.87 -7.59 -0.99
C ALA A 61 -9.13 -6.71 -1.10
N GLU A 62 -9.82 -6.49 0.02
CA GLU A 62 -10.99 -5.61 0.07
C GLU A 62 -10.64 -4.17 -0.31
N ALA A 63 -9.54 -3.63 0.22
CA ALA A 63 -9.08 -2.28 -0.10
C ALA A 63 -8.78 -2.11 -1.60
N ARG A 64 -8.19 -3.11 -2.27
CA ARG A 64 -8.00 -3.08 -3.72
C ARG A 64 -9.32 -3.04 -4.49
N ALA A 65 -10.28 -3.87 -4.10
CA ALA A 65 -11.60 -3.87 -4.72
C ALA A 65 -12.33 -2.53 -4.54
N GLN A 66 -12.25 -1.94 -3.34
CA GLN A 66 -12.81 -0.63 -3.07
C GLN A 66 -12.11 0.49 -3.87
N ASN A 67 -10.79 0.42 -4.04
CA ASN A 67 -10.04 1.37 -4.86
C ASN A 67 -10.47 1.32 -6.33
N GLU A 68 -10.58 0.15 -6.92
CA GLU A 68 -11.07 -0.01 -8.30
C GLU A 68 -12.48 0.57 -8.48
N ALA A 69 -13.37 0.32 -7.51
CA ALA A 69 -14.72 0.88 -7.52
C ALA A 69 -14.73 2.42 -7.39
N LEU A 70 -13.84 2.99 -6.58
CA LEU A 70 -13.67 4.43 -6.43
C LEU A 70 -13.09 5.06 -7.70
N GLU A 71 -12.07 4.45 -8.32
CA GLU A 71 -11.51 4.90 -9.59
C GLU A 71 -12.58 4.93 -10.69
N ALA A 72 -13.42 3.90 -10.79
CA ALA A 72 -14.54 3.86 -11.73
C ALA A 72 -15.54 5.00 -11.48
N ARG A 73 -15.85 5.30 -10.21
CA ARG A 73 -16.73 6.42 -9.83
C ARG A 73 -16.09 7.77 -10.18
N ILE A 74 -14.81 7.95 -9.92
CA ILE A 74 -14.08 9.18 -10.25
C ILE A 74 -14.10 9.39 -11.76
N ALA A 75 -13.76 8.38 -12.55
CA ALA A 75 -13.78 8.46 -14.02
C ALA A 75 -15.18 8.82 -14.57
N ALA A 76 -16.24 8.24 -13.99
CA ALA A 76 -17.62 8.53 -14.35
C ALA A 76 -18.03 9.98 -14.04
N LEU A 77 -17.47 10.60 -13.00
CA LEU A 77 -17.79 11.96 -12.56
C LEU A 77 -16.92 13.05 -13.23
N GLU A 78 -15.67 12.73 -13.55
CA GLU A 78 -14.75 13.69 -14.19
C GLU A 78 -15.20 14.09 -15.59
N THR A 79 -15.75 13.14 -16.35
CA THR A 79 -16.24 13.40 -17.71
C THR A 79 -17.37 14.45 -17.75
N PRO A 80 -18.48 14.31 -16.98
CA PRO A 80 -19.53 15.33 -16.92
C PRO A 80 -19.05 16.63 -16.26
N ALA A 81 -18.16 16.57 -15.25
CA ALA A 81 -17.61 17.77 -14.62
C ALA A 81 -16.78 18.62 -15.60
N LYS A 82 -15.88 18.00 -16.36
CA LYS A 82 -15.08 18.65 -17.40
C LYS A 82 -15.94 19.21 -18.52
N ARG A 83 -17.04 18.52 -18.86
CA ARG A 83 -18.03 18.98 -19.85
C ARG A 83 -18.81 20.20 -19.36
N ARG A 84 -19.23 20.22 -18.09
CA ARG A 84 -19.87 21.38 -17.45
C ARG A 84 -18.92 22.58 -17.36
N ALA A 85 -17.66 22.36 -16.98
CA ALA A 85 -16.64 23.41 -16.94
C ALA A 85 -16.40 24.04 -18.32
N ARG A 86 -16.29 23.22 -19.38
CA ARG A 86 -16.18 23.72 -20.77
C ARG A 86 -17.44 24.45 -21.26
N ALA A 87 -18.63 24.03 -20.83
CA ALA A 87 -19.88 24.71 -21.18
C ALA A 87 -20.00 26.08 -20.49
N ALA A 88 -19.52 26.21 -19.25
CA ALA A 88 -19.46 27.47 -18.52
C ALA A 88 -18.38 28.44 -19.06
N ALA A 89 -17.30 27.91 -19.65
CA ALA A 89 -16.20 28.72 -20.18
C ALA A 89 -16.38 29.19 -21.64
N LYS A 90 -17.40 28.72 -22.38
CA LYS A 90 -17.69 29.25 -23.72
C LYS A 90 -18.21 30.68 -23.58
N PRO A 91 -17.57 31.70 -24.18
CA PRO A 91 -18.08 33.06 -24.10
C PRO A 91 -19.43 33.08 -24.81
N ARG A 92 -20.46 33.54 -24.09
CA ARG A 92 -21.72 33.95 -24.73
C ARG A 92 -21.34 34.99 -25.78
N LYS A 93 -21.35 34.59 -27.06
CA LYS A 93 -21.21 35.50 -28.20
C LYS A 93 -22.12 36.69 -27.92
N ALA A 94 -21.52 37.87 -27.84
CA ALA A 94 -22.20 39.13 -27.60
C ALA A 94 -23.43 39.21 -28.51
N ALA A 95 -24.60 39.36 -27.90
CA ALA A 95 -25.84 39.61 -28.63
C ALA A 95 -25.66 40.87 -29.48
N PRO A 96 -26.09 40.88 -30.76
CA PRO A 96 -26.02 42.08 -31.56
C PRO A 96 -26.93 43.12 -30.91
N LYS A 97 -26.36 44.28 -30.56
CA LYS A 97 -27.15 45.44 -30.11
C LYS A 97 -28.21 45.72 -31.18
N ARG A 98 -29.48 45.51 -30.83
CA ARG A 98 -30.64 45.97 -31.61
C ARG A 98 -30.48 47.47 -31.85
N THR A 99 -30.12 47.85 -33.07
CA THR A 99 -30.26 49.22 -33.55
C THR A 99 -31.74 49.45 -33.81
N THR A 100 -32.33 50.40 -33.10
CA THR A 100 -33.67 50.91 -33.38
C THR A 100 -33.64 51.73 -34.68
N PRO A 101 -34.48 51.45 -35.69
CA PRO A 101 -34.70 52.39 -36.77
C PRO A 101 -35.75 53.40 -36.28
N LYS A 102 -35.41 54.69 -36.21
CA LYS A 102 -36.42 55.75 -36.12
C LYS A 102 -36.26 56.69 -37.31
N ASN A 103 -36.93 56.26 -38.37
CA ASN A 103 -37.69 57.00 -39.37
C ASN A 103 -37.14 58.35 -39.87
N ALA A 104 -36.82 58.38 -41.16
CA ALA A 104 -36.67 59.59 -41.96
C ALA A 104 -38.06 60.14 -42.38
N GLY A 105 -38.19 61.46 -42.33
CA GLY A 105 -39.36 62.25 -42.71
C GLY A 105 -39.45 63.43 -41.75
N SER A 106 -39.40 64.70 -42.13
CA SER A 106 -39.73 65.33 -43.40
C SER A 106 -39.13 66.75 -43.46
N ALA A 107 -38.73 67.15 -44.67
CA ALA A 107 -38.94 68.48 -45.27
C ALA A 107 -38.71 69.77 -44.45
N GLY A 108 -37.69 70.53 -44.88
CA GLY A 108 -37.85 71.93 -45.31
C GLY A 108 -37.84 73.02 -44.24
N SER A 109 -36.82 73.88 -44.26
CA SER A 109 -36.96 75.28 -44.75
C SER A 109 -35.71 76.12 -44.46
N LYS A 110 -35.14 76.68 -45.52
CA LYS A 110 -34.61 78.06 -45.72
C LYS A 110 -34.06 78.89 -44.54
N SER A 111 -33.04 79.67 -44.94
CA SER A 111 -32.56 80.96 -44.41
C SER A 111 -31.77 80.87 -43.10
N GLY A 112 -30.65 81.55 -42.88
CA GLY A 112 -29.97 82.63 -43.58
C GLY A 112 -29.15 83.40 -42.53
N GLY A 113 -28.09 84.11 -42.93
CA GLY A 113 -27.55 85.23 -42.17
C GLY A 113 -26.39 84.94 -41.19
N GLU A 114 -25.21 85.41 -41.60
CA GLU A 114 -24.28 86.26 -40.82
C GLU A 114 -24.16 86.06 -39.30
N SER A 115 -22.98 85.65 -38.85
CA SER A 115 -21.95 86.52 -38.25
C SER A 115 -20.73 85.69 -37.83
#